data_AF-A0A9X3Z5V8-F1
#
_entry.id   AF-A0A9X3Z5V8-F1
#
_cell.length_a   1.000
_cell.length_b   1.000
_cell.length_c   1.000
_cell.angle_alpha   90.00
_cell.angle_beta   90.00
_cell.angle_gamma   90.00
#
_symmetry.space_group_name_H-M   'P 1'
#
loop_
_entity.id
_entity.type
_entity.pdbx_description
1 polymer ?
#
loop_
_entity_poly.entity_id
_entity_poly.type
_entity_poly.pdbx_seq_one_letter_code
_entity_poly.pdbx_strand_id
1 'polypeptide(L)'
;MEAEKLYEIADMHHWLDYQPHEGHYGNYSPGQVVAAFKISDVYHTFCFARSSLCFLELDNYGQMIEKHDQLHVTWAKAHFFLNALACYNYCVDLSWQAAWLYYAVDEYQVIEDEEQYNSLLEECYFDELWWQLTLLKQFKLRNHLQAFKSNRTFHLVREKYNYQKHRGTFHFVGMGQNPKKFMGSVNGFKPKLLAREEINIDEWKEILIEFDLLFVRYFDQLINMLLPKDFANMPFDFTSVLKVYRKLKGHK
;
A
#
# COMPACT_ATOMS: atom_id res chain seq x y z
N MET A 1 9.25 -13.37 -13.76
CA MET A 1 7.87 -13.79 -14.13
C MET A 1 7.20 -12.62 -14.84
N GLU A 2 6.27 -12.85 -15.77
CA GLU A 2 5.48 -11.75 -16.35
C GLU A 2 4.51 -11.21 -15.30
N ALA A 3 4.48 -9.90 -15.11
CA ALA A 3 3.65 -9.23 -14.12
C ALA A 3 2.15 -9.41 -14.41
N GLU A 4 1.76 -9.52 -15.69
CA GLU A 4 0.36 -9.76 -16.07
C GLU A 4 -0.20 -11.06 -15.49
N LYS A 5 0.63 -12.09 -15.30
CA LYS A 5 0.19 -13.37 -14.70
C LYS A 5 -0.26 -13.23 -13.25
N LEU A 6 0.10 -12.14 -12.57
CA LEU A 6 -0.35 -11.87 -11.21
C LEU A 6 -1.89 -11.77 -11.10
N TYR A 7 -2.56 -11.31 -12.16
CA TYR A 7 -4.03 -11.27 -12.18
C TYR A 7 -4.68 -12.66 -12.17
N GLU A 8 -3.96 -13.70 -12.59
CA GLU A 8 -4.46 -15.08 -12.58
C GLU A 8 -4.07 -15.83 -11.30
N ILE A 9 -2.82 -15.66 -10.84
CA ILE A 9 -2.28 -16.47 -9.72
C ILE A 9 -2.47 -15.82 -8.35
N ALA A 10 -2.78 -14.52 -8.30
CA ALA A 10 -2.94 -13.74 -7.08
C ALA A 10 -4.04 -12.70 -7.28
N ASP A 11 -5.25 -13.19 -7.58
CA ASP A 11 -6.45 -12.37 -7.69
C ASP A 11 -6.69 -11.56 -6.41
N MET A 12 -7.16 -10.33 -6.59
CA MET A 12 -7.42 -9.38 -5.51
C MET A 12 -8.72 -8.59 -5.72
N HIS A 13 -9.48 -8.91 -6.79
CA HIS A 13 -10.69 -8.17 -7.11
C HIS A 13 -11.80 -8.37 -6.06
N HIS A 14 -11.78 -9.49 -5.33
CA HIS A 14 -12.68 -9.75 -4.20
C HIS A 14 -12.49 -8.79 -3.02
N TRP A 15 -11.40 -8.01 -2.96
CA TRP A 15 -11.24 -6.98 -1.92
C TRP A 15 -12.27 -5.85 -2.08
N LEU A 16 -12.71 -5.58 -3.31
CA LEU A 16 -13.72 -4.56 -3.60
C LEU A 16 -15.10 -4.93 -3.03
N ASP A 17 -15.37 -6.23 -2.85
CA ASP A 17 -16.65 -6.71 -2.29
C ASP A 17 -16.86 -6.24 -0.83
N TYR A 18 -15.79 -5.78 -0.16
CA TYR A 18 -15.86 -5.21 1.18
C TYR A 18 -16.18 -3.71 1.18
N GLN A 19 -16.40 -3.06 0.03
CA GLN A 19 -16.76 -1.66 -0.01
C GLN A 19 -18.09 -1.43 0.74
N PRO A 20 -18.09 -0.64 1.84
CA PRO A 20 -19.28 -0.47 2.64
C PRO A 20 -20.31 0.38 1.89
N HIS A 21 -21.58 0.03 2.11
CA HIS A 21 -22.76 0.79 1.70
C HIS A 21 -23.70 0.96 2.91
N GLU A 22 -24.83 1.64 2.76
CA GLU A 22 -25.73 2.05 3.86
C GLU A 22 -26.22 0.87 4.72
N GLY A 23 -26.36 -0.31 4.12
CA GLY A 23 -26.68 -1.56 4.81
C GLY A 23 -25.66 -1.91 5.89
N HIS A 24 -24.38 -1.67 5.62
CA HIS A 24 -23.30 -1.99 6.55
C HIS A 24 -23.32 -1.09 7.80
N TYR A 25 -23.54 0.21 7.62
CA TYR A 25 -23.68 1.16 8.74
C TYR A 25 -24.84 0.79 9.68
N GLY A 26 -25.89 0.18 9.14
CA GLY A 26 -27.01 -0.30 9.95
C GLY A 26 -26.70 -1.53 10.80
N ASN A 27 -25.84 -2.42 10.31
CA ASN A 27 -25.74 -3.80 10.83
C ASN A 27 -24.38 -4.18 11.43
N TYR A 28 -23.32 -3.41 11.16
CA TYR A 28 -21.98 -3.64 11.71
C TYR A 28 -21.57 -2.53 12.70
N SER A 29 -20.42 -2.69 13.35
CA SER A 29 -19.83 -1.66 14.21
C SER A 29 -19.16 -0.55 13.39
N PRO A 30 -18.96 0.65 13.97
CA PRO A 30 -18.19 1.72 13.33
C PRO A 30 -16.81 1.27 12.86
N GLY A 31 -16.03 0.63 13.73
CA GLY A 31 -14.71 0.09 13.38
C GLY A 31 -14.73 -0.91 12.22
N GLN A 32 -15.72 -1.80 12.17
CA GLN A 32 -15.90 -2.72 11.04
C GLN A 32 -16.13 -1.96 9.73
N VAL A 33 -17.01 -0.96 9.74
CA VAL A 33 -17.34 -0.18 8.54
C VAL A 33 -16.15 0.64 8.04
N VAL A 34 -15.44 1.31 8.94
CA VAL A 34 -14.26 2.11 8.59
C VAL A 34 -13.10 1.24 8.12
N ALA A 35 -12.87 0.09 8.76
CA ALA A 35 -11.85 -0.85 8.32
C ALA A 35 -12.16 -1.39 6.91
N ALA A 36 -13.43 -1.69 6.62
CA ALA A 36 -13.87 -2.12 5.30
C ALA A 36 -13.71 -1.03 4.24
N PHE A 37 -13.99 0.23 4.59
CA PHE A 37 -13.70 1.37 3.73
C PHE A 37 -12.20 1.46 3.40
N LYS A 38 -11.32 1.31 4.39
CA LYS A 38 -9.86 1.25 4.16
C LYS A 38 -9.43 0.05 3.34
N ILE A 39 -10.12 -1.08 3.41
CA ILE A 39 -9.86 -2.23 2.54
C ILE A 39 -10.12 -1.87 1.07
N SER A 40 -11.19 -1.12 0.79
CA SER A 40 -11.44 -0.57 -0.55
C SER A 40 -10.35 0.42 -1.00
N ASP A 41 -9.85 1.28 -0.11
CA ASP A 41 -8.74 2.19 -0.40
C ASP A 41 -7.45 1.41 -0.77
N VAL A 42 -7.16 0.32 -0.03
CA VAL A 42 -6.05 -0.57 -0.34
C VAL A 42 -6.24 -1.19 -1.71
N TYR A 43 -7.45 -1.70 -2.04
CA TYR A 43 -7.73 -2.28 -3.35
C TYR A 43 -7.41 -1.31 -4.50
N HIS A 44 -7.96 -0.09 -4.46
CA HIS A 44 -7.71 0.89 -5.52
C HIS A 44 -6.23 1.26 -5.65
N THR A 45 -5.55 1.47 -4.52
CA THR A 45 -4.13 1.79 -4.49
C THR A 45 -3.28 0.62 -5.02
N PHE A 46 -3.67 -0.60 -4.70
CA PHE A 46 -2.99 -1.81 -5.13
C PHE A 46 -3.18 -2.06 -6.63
N CYS A 47 -4.36 -1.76 -7.18
CA CYS A 47 -4.59 -1.77 -8.64
C CYS A 47 -3.61 -0.82 -9.35
N PHE A 48 -3.39 0.40 -8.84
CA PHE A 48 -2.39 1.31 -9.42
C PHE A 48 -0.97 0.77 -9.31
N ALA A 49 -0.63 0.10 -8.19
CA ALA A 49 0.67 -0.51 -8.01
C ALA A 49 0.91 -1.63 -9.05
N ARG A 50 -0.02 -2.58 -9.15
CA ARG A 50 0.10 -3.73 -10.04
C ARG A 50 0.02 -3.33 -11.52
N SER A 51 -0.85 -2.37 -11.88
CA SER A 51 -0.89 -1.87 -13.26
C SER A 51 0.45 -1.23 -13.65
N SER A 52 1.03 -0.42 -12.75
CA SER A 52 2.34 0.19 -12.98
C SER A 52 3.45 -0.86 -13.10
N LEU A 53 3.38 -1.92 -12.31
CA LEU A 53 4.29 -3.06 -12.42
C LEU A 53 4.17 -3.75 -13.79
N CYS A 54 2.96 -3.96 -14.30
CA CYS A 54 2.73 -4.52 -15.64
C CYS A 54 3.30 -3.59 -16.73
N PHE A 55 3.15 -2.28 -16.57
CA PHE A 55 3.68 -1.30 -17.52
C PHE A 55 5.21 -1.26 -17.59
N LEU A 56 5.94 -1.85 -16.64
CA LEU A 56 7.40 -2.03 -16.76
C LEU A 56 7.81 -2.99 -17.87
N GLU A 57 6.91 -3.88 -18.28
CA GLU A 57 7.18 -4.93 -19.27
C GLU A 57 6.84 -4.48 -20.70
N LEU A 58 6.27 -3.29 -20.87
CA LEU A 58 5.98 -2.75 -22.18
C LEU A 58 7.27 -2.30 -22.88
N ASP A 59 7.34 -2.60 -24.19
CA ASP A 59 8.40 -2.11 -25.07
C ASP A 59 7.96 -0.87 -25.87
N ASN A 60 6.66 -0.59 -25.88
CA ASN A 60 6.07 0.54 -26.59
C ASN A 60 5.18 1.37 -25.66
N TYR A 61 5.59 2.62 -25.43
CA TYR A 61 4.87 3.59 -24.60
C TYR A 61 4.11 4.65 -25.41
N GLY A 62 4.01 4.47 -26.73
CA GLY A 62 3.32 5.38 -27.64
C GLY A 62 3.80 6.82 -27.48
N GLN A 63 2.85 7.74 -27.34
CA GLN A 63 3.13 9.18 -27.24
C GLN A 63 3.72 9.62 -25.88
N MET A 64 3.90 8.73 -24.91
CA MET A 64 4.59 9.08 -23.65
C MET A 64 6.08 9.30 -23.84
N ILE A 65 6.68 8.74 -24.89
CA ILE A 65 8.11 8.88 -25.20
C ILE A 65 8.30 9.51 -26.57
N GLU A 66 9.27 10.42 -26.68
CA GLU A 66 9.58 11.10 -27.96
C GLU A 66 10.21 10.13 -28.97
N LYS A 67 11.05 9.21 -28.48
CA LYS A 67 11.80 8.24 -29.29
C LYS A 67 11.75 6.86 -28.65
N HIS A 68 11.76 5.83 -29.48
CA HIS A 68 11.86 4.43 -29.03
C HIS A 68 13.32 3.99 -28.86
N ASP A 69 14.15 4.84 -28.27
CA ASP A 69 15.53 4.49 -27.91
C ASP A 69 15.62 4.03 -26.44
N GLN A 70 16.75 3.43 -26.07
CA GLN A 70 16.97 2.88 -24.73
C GLN A 70 16.75 3.92 -23.61
N LEU A 71 17.18 5.17 -23.81
CA LEU A 71 17.10 6.20 -22.79
C LEU A 71 15.65 6.54 -22.47
N HIS A 72 14.84 6.77 -23.51
CA HIS A 72 13.44 7.17 -23.35
C HIS A 72 12.58 6.00 -22.83
N VAL A 73 12.83 4.78 -23.31
CA VAL A 73 12.18 3.57 -22.79
C VAL A 73 12.53 3.36 -21.30
N THR A 74 13.80 3.48 -20.93
CA THR A 74 14.21 3.39 -19.51
C THR A 74 13.60 4.51 -18.67
N TRP A 75 13.45 5.73 -19.20
CA TRP A 75 12.78 6.82 -18.50
C TRP A 75 11.30 6.50 -18.22
N ALA A 76 10.57 5.97 -19.20
CA ALA A 76 9.17 5.56 -19.02
C ALA A 76 9.05 4.43 -17.99
N LYS A 77 9.90 3.39 -18.10
CA LYS A 77 9.98 2.31 -17.10
C LYS A 77 10.29 2.86 -15.70
N ALA A 78 11.21 3.80 -15.57
CA ALA A 78 11.55 4.41 -14.28
C ALA A 78 10.35 5.14 -13.65
N HIS A 79 9.52 5.82 -14.47
CA HIS A 79 8.30 6.45 -14.00
C HIS A 79 7.32 5.43 -13.39
N PHE A 80 7.03 4.35 -14.11
CA PHE A 80 6.15 3.30 -13.62
C PHE A 80 6.73 2.56 -12.42
N PHE A 81 8.05 2.38 -12.36
CA PHE A 81 8.72 1.77 -11.21
C PHE A 81 8.53 2.60 -9.95
N LEU A 82 8.76 3.91 -10.04
CA LEU A 82 8.58 4.84 -8.91
C LEU A 82 7.13 4.85 -8.44
N ASN A 83 6.17 4.81 -9.36
CA ASN A 83 4.75 4.76 -9.02
C ASN A 83 4.38 3.42 -8.34
N ALA A 84 4.81 2.29 -8.90
CA ALA A 84 4.59 0.97 -8.30
C ALA A 84 5.17 0.91 -6.88
N LEU A 85 6.42 1.35 -6.71
CA LEU A 85 7.10 1.38 -5.41
C LEU A 85 6.35 2.23 -4.38
N ALA A 86 5.87 3.42 -4.77
CA ALA A 86 5.10 4.29 -3.89
C ALA A 86 3.74 3.68 -3.53
N CYS A 87 2.96 3.24 -4.52
CA CYS A 87 1.63 2.67 -4.31
C CYS A 87 1.67 1.40 -3.45
N TYR A 88 2.65 0.49 -3.65
CA TYR A 88 2.82 -0.67 -2.77
C TYR A 88 3.09 -0.25 -1.31
N ASN A 89 3.84 0.82 -1.08
CA ASN A 89 4.09 1.32 0.27
C ASN A 89 2.87 2.01 0.88
N TYR A 90 2.08 2.73 0.07
CA TYR A 90 0.79 3.25 0.52
C TYR A 90 -0.16 2.12 0.90
N CYS A 91 -0.19 1.00 0.17
CA CYS A 91 -0.99 -0.17 0.52
C CYS A 91 -0.61 -0.72 1.91
N VAL A 92 0.68 -0.75 2.25
CA VAL A 92 1.13 -1.15 3.60
C VAL A 92 0.55 -0.21 4.66
N ASP A 93 0.73 1.10 4.49
CA ASP A 93 0.29 2.08 5.47
C ASP A 93 -1.25 2.05 5.63
N LEU A 94 -1.99 1.97 4.52
CA LEU A 94 -3.45 1.81 4.51
C LEU A 94 -3.92 0.49 5.14
N SER A 95 -3.18 -0.62 4.94
CA SER A 95 -3.52 -1.90 5.56
C SER A 95 -3.40 -1.84 7.09
N TRP A 96 -2.43 -1.10 7.61
CA TRP A 96 -2.29 -0.85 9.04
C TRP A 96 -3.39 0.08 9.55
N GLN A 97 -3.77 1.10 8.78
CA GLN A 97 -4.92 1.95 9.11
C GLN A 97 -6.23 1.15 9.17
N ALA A 98 -6.44 0.17 8.29
CA ALA A 98 -7.61 -0.71 8.37
C ALA A 98 -7.67 -1.46 9.71
N ALA A 99 -6.53 -2.03 10.15
CA ALA A 99 -6.44 -2.72 11.43
C ALA A 99 -6.56 -1.76 12.63
N TRP A 100 -5.96 -0.58 12.56
CA TRP A 100 -6.02 0.45 13.60
C TRP A 100 -7.45 0.92 13.82
N LEU A 101 -8.12 1.38 12.76
CA LEU A 101 -9.48 1.93 12.83
C LEU A 101 -10.51 0.89 13.25
N TYR A 102 -10.27 -0.39 12.94
CA TYR A 102 -11.12 -1.48 13.41
C TYR A 102 -11.27 -1.50 14.93
N TYR A 103 -10.19 -1.22 15.66
CA TYR A 103 -10.18 -1.21 17.13
C TYR A 103 -10.26 0.18 17.75
N ALA A 104 -9.85 1.23 17.03
CA ALA A 104 -9.84 2.59 17.52
C ALA A 104 -11.21 3.29 17.41
N VAL A 105 -12.08 2.85 16.48
CA VAL A 105 -13.39 3.48 16.24
C VAL A 105 -14.51 2.64 16.83
N ASP A 106 -15.11 3.12 17.91
CA ASP A 106 -16.24 2.52 18.61
C ASP A 106 -17.57 3.25 18.39
N GLU A 107 -17.51 4.54 18.04
CA GLU A 107 -18.67 5.41 17.82
C GLU A 107 -18.77 5.92 16.37
N TYR A 108 -20.00 6.09 15.86
CA TYR A 108 -20.24 6.60 14.50
C TYR A 108 -19.91 8.09 14.36
N GLN A 109 -19.90 8.84 15.46
CA GLN A 109 -19.63 10.27 15.51
C GLN A 109 -18.22 10.58 15.01
N VAL A 110 -17.27 9.70 15.28
CA VAL A 110 -15.89 9.78 14.77
C VAL A 110 -15.86 9.73 13.23
N ILE A 111 -16.84 9.08 12.58
CA ILE A 111 -16.95 9.03 11.12
C ILE A 111 -17.56 10.32 10.57
N GLU A 112 -18.44 10.98 11.33
CA GLU A 112 -19.06 12.25 10.91
C GLU A 112 -18.15 13.46 11.16
N ASP A 113 -17.16 13.34 12.04
CA ASP A 113 -16.20 14.39 12.39
C ASP A 113 -14.86 14.15 11.68
N GLU A 114 -14.62 14.91 10.60
CA GLU A 114 -13.41 14.80 9.79
C GLU A 114 -12.12 15.12 10.58
N GLU A 115 -12.18 16.03 11.56
CA GLU A 115 -11.01 16.40 12.36
C GLU A 115 -10.62 15.25 13.30
N GLN A 116 -11.59 14.65 13.98
CA GLN A 116 -11.36 13.47 14.82
C GLN A 116 -10.88 12.28 13.99
N TYR A 117 -11.51 12.05 12.83
CA TYR A 117 -11.09 10.97 11.93
C TYR A 117 -9.64 11.13 11.49
N ASN A 118 -9.24 12.33 11.05
CA ASN A 118 -7.88 12.60 10.61
C ASN A 118 -6.87 12.50 11.76
N SER A 119 -7.22 12.99 12.96
CA SER A 119 -6.37 12.83 14.14
C SER A 119 -6.08 11.36 14.46
N LEU A 120 -7.06 10.46 14.32
CA LEU A 120 -6.84 9.02 14.51
C LEU A 120 -5.91 8.42 13.46
N LEU A 121 -5.93 8.93 12.22
CA LEU A 121 -5.02 8.46 11.17
C LEU A 121 -3.57 8.87 11.43
N GLU A 122 -3.35 10.06 12.01
CA GLU A 122 -2.01 10.57 12.35
C GLU A 122 -1.33 9.73 13.45
N GLU A 123 -2.11 9.15 14.35
CA GLU A 123 -1.63 8.25 15.41
C GLU A 123 -1.29 6.84 14.91
N CYS A 124 -1.71 6.49 13.69
CA CYS A 124 -1.54 5.15 13.15
C CYS A 124 -0.13 4.95 12.56
N TYR A 125 0.77 4.39 13.36
CA TYR A 125 2.02 3.79 12.91
C TYR A 125 2.20 2.39 13.50
N PHE A 126 3.09 1.59 12.88
CA PHE A 126 3.17 0.15 13.17
C PHE A 126 3.40 -0.17 14.64
N ASP A 127 4.31 0.55 15.29
CA ASP A 127 4.66 0.29 16.70
C ASP A 127 3.42 0.53 17.60
N GLU A 128 2.57 1.47 17.23
CA GLU A 128 1.46 1.94 18.06
C GLU A 128 0.27 1.01 17.88
N LEU A 129 0.04 0.59 16.64
CA LEU A 129 -0.84 -0.53 16.33
C LEU A 129 -0.38 -1.81 17.06
N TRP A 130 0.92 -2.11 17.07
CA TRP A 130 1.45 -3.28 17.75
C TRP A 130 1.21 -3.22 19.28
N TRP A 131 1.42 -2.05 19.89
CA TRP A 131 1.14 -1.79 21.31
C TRP A 131 -0.36 -1.93 21.60
N GLN A 132 -1.21 -1.29 20.81
CA GLN A 132 -2.67 -1.35 20.96
C GLN A 132 -3.17 -2.79 20.89
N LEU A 133 -2.74 -3.56 19.89
CA LEU A 133 -3.11 -4.97 19.75
C LEU A 133 -2.61 -5.83 20.93
N THR A 134 -1.47 -5.48 21.52
CA THR A 134 -0.94 -6.13 22.71
C THR A 134 -1.83 -5.88 23.93
N LEU A 135 -2.26 -4.64 24.15
CA LEU A 135 -3.17 -4.26 25.24
C LEU A 135 -4.55 -4.93 25.08
N LEU A 136 -5.06 -4.98 23.85
CA LEU A 136 -6.31 -5.64 23.49
C LEU A 136 -6.22 -7.18 23.44
N LYS A 137 -5.03 -7.75 23.72
CA LYS A 137 -4.74 -9.20 23.68
C LYS A 137 -5.02 -9.86 22.31
N GLN A 138 -4.95 -9.09 21.22
CA GLN A 138 -5.16 -9.55 19.84
C GLN A 138 -3.87 -10.14 19.25
N PHE A 139 -3.30 -11.13 19.93
CA PHE A 139 -1.97 -11.66 19.62
C PHE A 139 -1.88 -12.33 18.24
N LYS A 140 -2.96 -12.96 17.77
CA LYS A 140 -3.00 -13.57 16.44
C LYS A 140 -2.79 -12.54 15.34
N LEU A 141 -3.57 -11.45 15.38
CA LEU A 141 -3.45 -10.34 14.44
C LEU A 141 -2.10 -9.65 14.58
N ARG A 142 -1.68 -9.34 15.80
CA ARG A 142 -0.36 -8.72 16.06
C ARG A 142 0.78 -9.52 15.44
N ASN A 143 0.79 -10.85 15.66
CA ASN A 143 1.84 -11.72 15.14
C ASN A 143 1.77 -11.83 13.61
N HIS A 144 0.58 -11.77 13.01
CA HIS A 144 0.40 -11.71 11.56
C HIS A 144 1.04 -10.45 10.95
N LEU A 145 0.74 -9.27 11.52
CA LEU A 145 1.35 -8.00 11.09
C LEU A 145 2.88 -8.02 11.26
N GLN A 146 3.36 -8.56 12.38
CA GLN A 146 4.80 -8.69 12.65
C GLN A 146 5.49 -9.63 11.67
N ALA A 147 4.87 -10.76 11.33
CA ALA A 147 5.42 -11.71 10.38
C ALA A 147 5.59 -11.10 8.99
N PHE A 148 4.60 -10.31 8.54
CA PHE A 148 4.71 -9.56 7.28
C PHE A 148 5.83 -8.51 7.35
N LYS A 149 5.89 -7.70 8.42
CA LYS A 149 6.93 -6.67 8.58
C LYS A 149 8.34 -7.26 8.68
N SER A 150 8.50 -8.46 9.24
CA SER A 150 9.78 -9.14 9.36
C SER A 150 10.24 -9.83 8.06
N ASN A 151 9.44 -9.82 7.00
CA ASN A 151 9.82 -10.41 5.73
C ASN A 151 10.94 -9.59 5.06
N ARG A 152 11.94 -10.28 4.49
CA ARG A 152 13.08 -9.65 3.81
C ARG A 152 12.64 -8.74 2.66
N THR A 153 11.70 -9.21 1.85
CA THR A 153 11.21 -8.52 0.65
C THR A 153 10.43 -7.26 1.03
N PHE A 154 9.66 -7.34 2.12
CA PHE A 154 9.05 -6.15 2.74
C PHE A 154 10.12 -5.09 3.10
N HIS A 155 11.18 -5.50 3.80
CA HIS A 155 12.23 -4.56 4.21
C HIS A 155 12.93 -3.91 3.03
N LEU A 156 13.26 -4.68 1.98
CA LEU A 156 13.88 -4.15 0.77
C LEU A 156 13.01 -3.09 0.09
N VAL A 157 11.72 -3.38 -0.09
CA VAL A 157 10.76 -2.46 -0.71
C VAL A 157 10.55 -1.21 0.14
N ARG A 158 10.42 -1.36 1.47
CA ARG A 158 10.24 -0.23 2.39
C ARG A 158 11.48 0.66 2.45
N GLU A 159 12.68 0.08 2.42
CA GLU A 159 13.95 0.81 2.39
C GLU A 159 14.07 1.67 1.14
N LYS A 160 13.77 1.11 -0.05
CA LYS A 160 13.80 1.89 -1.29
C LYS A 160 12.79 3.01 -1.32
N TYR A 161 11.57 2.76 -0.89
CA TYR A 161 10.58 3.82 -0.78
C TYR A 161 11.04 4.93 0.16
N ASN A 162 11.61 4.60 1.32
CA ASN A 162 12.18 5.59 2.24
C ASN A 162 13.34 6.36 1.60
N TYR A 163 14.21 5.70 0.83
CA TYR A 163 15.24 6.37 0.06
C TYR A 163 14.63 7.38 -0.91
N GLN A 164 13.64 6.98 -1.72
CA GLN A 164 12.94 7.87 -2.65
C GLN A 164 12.32 9.06 -1.91
N LYS A 165 11.60 8.81 -0.82
CA LYS A 165 10.94 9.83 0.01
C LYS A 165 11.91 10.89 0.55
N HIS A 166 13.11 10.48 1.01
CA HIS A 166 14.06 11.39 1.68
C HIS A 166 15.19 11.91 0.78
N ARG A 167 15.53 11.22 -0.31
CA ARG A 167 16.63 11.56 -1.23
C ARG A 167 16.13 11.95 -2.63
N GLY A 168 14.83 11.89 -2.87
CA GLY A 168 14.15 12.33 -4.09
C GLY A 168 14.05 11.25 -5.16
N THR A 169 15.16 10.83 -5.75
CA THR A 169 15.15 9.87 -6.86
C THR A 169 16.42 9.03 -6.95
N PHE A 170 16.36 7.97 -7.76
CA PHE A 170 17.45 7.05 -8.05
C PHE A 170 18.19 7.43 -9.33
N HIS A 171 19.35 6.83 -9.53
CA HIS A 171 19.90 6.68 -10.87
C HIS A 171 19.47 5.34 -11.44
N PHE A 172 18.79 5.34 -12.58
CA PHE A 172 18.41 4.10 -13.24
C PHE A 172 19.46 3.73 -14.28
N VAL A 173 19.84 2.46 -14.30
CA VAL A 173 20.81 1.93 -15.28
C VAL A 173 20.30 2.21 -16.69
N GLY A 174 21.11 2.88 -17.51
CA GLY A 174 20.73 3.31 -18.87
C GLY A 174 20.36 4.80 -18.98
N MET A 175 20.21 5.53 -17.87
CA MET A 175 19.92 6.97 -17.87
C MET A 175 21.16 7.88 -17.74
N GLY A 176 22.25 7.51 -18.42
CA GLY A 176 23.48 8.31 -18.47
C GLY A 176 24.45 8.03 -17.33
N GLN A 177 25.17 9.06 -16.86
CA GLN A 177 26.27 8.91 -15.90
C GLN A 177 25.84 9.17 -14.45
N ASN A 178 26.42 8.41 -13.52
CA ASN A 178 26.28 8.58 -12.07
C ASN A 178 27.65 8.53 -11.39
N PRO A 179 28.50 9.55 -11.57
CA PRO A 179 29.89 9.51 -11.11
C PRO A 179 29.95 9.51 -9.57
N LYS A 180 30.52 8.46 -8.99
CA LYS A 180 30.64 8.29 -7.52
C LYS A 180 31.91 8.93 -6.92
N LYS A 181 32.87 9.29 -7.77
CA LYS A 181 34.16 9.89 -7.40
C LYS A 181 34.58 10.90 -8.45
N PHE A 182 35.42 11.86 -8.06
CA PHE A 182 36.02 12.84 -8.99
C PHE A 182 36.71 12.14 -10.16
N MET A 183 36.90 12.80 -11.30
CA MET A 183 37.58 12.16 -12.44
C MET A 183 39.09 11.96 -12.13
N GLY A 184 39.74 12.97 -11.57
CA GLY A 184 41.15 12.94 -11.15
C GLY A 184 41.35 12.66 -9.65
N SER A 185 42.61 12.35 -9.28
CA SER A 185 43.07 12.26 -7.89
C SER A 185 44.23 13.21 -7.66
N VAL A 186 44.30 13.83 -6.49
CA VAL A 186 45.46 14.64 -6.06
C VAL A 186 46.17 13.88 -4.94
N ASN A 187 47.46 13.58 -5.13
CA ASN A 187 48.27 12.81 -4.17
C ASN A 187 47.62 11.48 -3.74
N GLY A 188 47.01 10.76 -4.68
CA GLY A 188 46.30 9.49 -4.41
C GLY A 188 44.95 9.64 -3.71
N PHE A 189 44.59 10.83 -3.23
CA PHE A 189 43.25 11.10 -2.69
C PHE A 189 42.27 11.41 -3.81
N LYS A 190 41.16 10.66 -3.82
CA LYS A 190 40.08 10.79 -4.80
C LYS A 190 38.76 11.08 -4.07
N PRO A 191 38.34 12.36 -3.97
CA PRO A 191 37.14 12.72 -3.25
C PRO A 191 35.91 11.98 -3.81
N LYS A 192 34.98 11.62 -2.91
CA LYS A 192 33.68 11.05 -3.29
C LYS A 192 32.75 12.17 -3.75
N LEU A 193 31.95 11.88 -4.77
CA LEU A 193 30.87 12.75 -5.21
C LEU A 193 29.56 12.27 -4.58
N LEU A 194 28.62 13.20 -4.40
CA LEU A 194 27.25 12.83 -4.08
C LEU A 194 26.67 12.12 -5.31
N ALA A 195 26.38 10.83 -5.16
CA ALA A 195 25.79 10.02 -6.21
C ALA A 195 24.46 9.44 -5.72
N ARG A 196 23.56 9.19 -6.67
CA ARG A 196 22.29 8.52 -6.37
C ARG A 196 22.53 7.02 -6.26
N GLU A 197 21.68 6.37 -5.48
CA GLU A 197 21.61 4.92 -5.49
C GLU A 197 21.16 4.42 -6.86
N GLU A 198 21.75 3.30 -7.29
CA GLU A 198 21.51 2.73 -8.61
C GLU A 198 20.41 1.66 -8.55
N ILE A 199 19.48 1.74 -9.49
CA ILE A 199 18.39 0.79 -9.67
C ILE A 199 18.49 0.17 -11.06
N ASN A 200 18.59 -1.16 -11.09
CA ASN A 200 18.30 -1.95 -12.27
C ASN A 200 16.81 -2.31 -12.24
N ILE A 201 16.04 -1.82 -13.22
CA ILE A 201 14.59 -1.98 -13.26
C ILE A 201 14.20 -3.46 -13.41
N ASP A 202 14.92 -4.23 -14.21
CA ASP A 202 14.57 -5.63 -14.48
C ASP A 202 14.76 -6.50 -13.23
N GLU A 203 15.84 -6.26 -12.48
CA GLU A 203 16.07 -6.91 -11.19
C GLU A 203 15.00 -6.51 -10.16
N TRP A 204 14.66 -5.22 -10.10
CA TRP A 204 13.69 -4.70 -9.16
C TRP A 204 12.25 -5.11 -9.48
N LYS A 205 11.93 -5.32 -10.75
CA LYS A 205 10.64 -5.86 -11.18
C LYS A 205 10.37 -7.20 -10.51
N GLU A 206 11.34 -8.12 -10.49
CA GLU A 206 11.16 -9.42 -9.85
C GLU A 206 10.97 -9.29 -8.32
N ILE A 207 11.64 -8.34 -7.67
CA ILE A 207 11.43 -8.04 -6.24
C ILE A 207 10.02 -7.49 -5.99
N LEU A 208 9.54 -6.59 -6.85
CA LEU A 208 8.18 -6.04 -6.75
C LEU A 208 7.10 -7.10 -7.00
N ILE A 209 7.33 -8.03 -7.92
CA ILE A 209 6.48 -9.20 -8.13
C ILE A 209 6.43 -10.08 -6.88
N GLU A 210 7.57 -10.34 -6.24
CA GLU A 210 7.61 -11.11 -4.99
C GLU A 210 6.85 -10.39 -3.86
N PHE A 211 7.01 -9.06 -3.78
CA PHE A 211 6.29 -8.23 -2.83
C PHE A 211 4.78 -8.24 -3.07
N ASP A 212 4.33 -8.15 -4.32
CA ASP A 212 2.93 -8.20 -4.71
C ASP A 212 2.28 -9.51 -4.18
N LEU A 213 2.88 -10.65 -4.50
CA LEU A 213 2.42 -11.97 -4.03
C LEU A 213 2.45 -12.09 -2.49
N LEU A 214 3.46 -11.53 -1.85
CA LEU A 214 3.55 -11.47 -0.39
C LEU A 214 2.40 -10.63 0.19
N PHE A 215 2.15 -9.45 -0.37
CA PHE A 215 1.15 -8.52 0.11
C PHE A 215 -0.26 -9.07 -0.05
N VAL A 216 -0.60 -9.67 -1.20
CA VAL A 216 -1.92 -10.29 -1.43
C VAL A 216 -2.24 -11.31 -0.34
N ARG A 217 -1.32 -12.26 -0.10
CA ARG A 217 -1.49 -13.29 0.93
C ARG A 217 -1.61 -12.70 2.33
N TYR A 218 -0.80 -11.69 2.63
CA TYR A 218 -0.86 -10.96 3.90
C TYR A 218 -2.22 -10.27 4.08
N PHE A 219 -2.69 -9.59 3.04
CA PHE A 219 -3.86 -8.74 3.12
C PHE A 219 -5.16 -9.55 3.13
N ASP A 220 -5.24 -10.64 2.37
CA ASP A 220 -6.34 -11.61 2.46
C ASP A 220 -6.49 -12.16 3.87
N GLN A 221 -5.38 -12.53 4.50
CA GLN A 221 -5.40 -13.04 5.88
C GLN A 221 -5.78 -11.94 6.86
N LEU A 222 -5.36 -10.70 6.63
CA LEU A 222 -5.75 -9.55 7.44
C LEU A 222 -7.25 -9.29 7.37
N ILE A 223 -7.83 -9.23 6.16
CA ILE A 223 -9.27 -9.05 5.94
C ILE A 223 -10.05 -10.13 6.69
N ASN A 224 -9.64 -11.40 6.57
CA ASN A 224 -10.28 -12.52 7.26
C ASN A 224 -10.17 -12.47 8.80
N MET A 225 -9.21 -11.72 9.35
CA MET A 225 -9.08 -11.51 10.79
C MET A 225 -9.90 -10.32 11.30
N LEU A 226 -10.14 -9.31 10.44
CA LEU A 226 -10.88 -8.10 10.80
C LEU A 226 -12.38 -8.27 10.55
N LEU A 227 -12.77 -8.72 9.36
CA LEU A 227 -14.16 -8.69 8.93
C LEU A 227 -14.79 -10.08 8.92
N PRO A 228 -16.06 -10.20 9.31
CA PRO A 228 -16.77 -11.45 9.24
C PRO A 228 -17.14 -11.75 7.77
N LYS A 229 -17.30 -13.05 7.44
CA LYS A 229 -17.49 -13.51 6.05
C LYS A 229 -18.78 -13.02 5.40
N ASP A 230 -19.78 -12.71 6.21
CA ASP A 230 -21.08 -12.19 5.77
C ASP A 230 -21.04 -10.70 5.42
N PHE A 231 -19.99 -9.96 5.83
CA PHE A 231 -19.85 -8.53 5.53
C PHE A 231 -19.94 -8.28 4.02
N ALA A 232 -19.09 -8.91 3.22
CA ALA A 232 -19.05 -8.72 1.77
C ALA A 232 -20.35 -9.10 1.03
N ASN A 233 -21.24 -9.88 1.67
CA ASN A 233 -22.50 -10.34 1.07
C ASN A 233 -23.72 -9.61 1.63
N MET A 234 -23.53 -8.55 2.41
CA MET A 234 -24.62 -7.81 3.03
C MET A 234 -25.52 -7.19 1.94
N PRO A 235 -26.81 -7.52 1.88
CA PRO A 235 -27.69 -6.91 0.90
C PRO A 235 -27.98 -5.44 1.27
N PHE A 236 -28.27 -4.64 0.25
CA PHE A 236 -28.86 -3.34 0.46
C PHE A 236 -30.27 -3.49 1.05
N ASP A 237 -30.52 -2.83 2.19
CA ASP A 237 -31.83 -2.82 2.83
C ASP A 237 -32.12 -1.43 3.42
N PHE A 238 -33.24 -0.83 2.99
CA PHE A 238 -33.69 0.48 3.46
C PHE A 238 -33.98 0.51 4.97
N THR A 239 -34.30 -0.63 5.60
CA THR A 239 -34.47 -0.65 7.07
C THR A 239 -33.17 -0.34 7.81
N SER A 240 -32.02 -0.59 7.18
CA SER A 240 -30.70 -0.27 7.73
C SER A 240 -30.49 1.22 7.88
N VAL A 241 -31.03 2.03 6.96
CA VAL A 241 -31.00 3.50 7.04
C VAL A 241 -31.70 4.00 8.31
N LEU A 242 -32.86 3.40 8.64
CA LEU A 242 -33.58 3.71 9.87
C LEU A 242 -32.79 3.31 11.13
N LYS A 243 -32.04 2.20 11.08
CA LYS A 243 -31.14 1.79 12.18
C LYS A 243 -30.02 2.80 12.38
N VAL A 244 -29.36 3.23 11.31
CA VAL A 244 -28.30 4.25 11.36
C VAL A 244 -28.82 5.55 11.98
N TYR A 245 -29.96 6.05 11.48
CA TYR A 245 -30.58 7.25 12.02
C TYR A 245 -30.85 7.14 13.54
N ARG A 246 -31.35 5.99 14.01
CA ARG A 246 -31.58 5.75 15.44
C ARG A 246 -30.28 5.73 16.24
N LYS A 247 -29.21 5.12 15.72
CA LYS A 247 -27.88 5.12 16.37
C LYS A 247 -27.38 6.56 16.55
N LEU A 248 -27.39 7.35 15.49
CA LEU A 248 -26.90 8.74 15.51
C LEU A 248 -27.74 9.68 16.39
N LYS A 249 -29.07 9.52 16.41
CA LYS A 249 -29.96 10.34 17.26
C LYS A 249 -30.01 9.92 18.72
N GLY A 250 -29.73 8.65 19.04
CA GLY A 250 -29.76 8.14 20.41
C GLY A 250 -28.60 8.61 21.28
N HIS A 251 -27.55 9.19 20.68
CA HIS A 251 -26.36 9.71 21.36
C HIS A 251 -26.34 11.25 21.49
N LYS A 252 -27.45 11.94 21.17
CA LYS A 252 -27.67 13.36 21.50
C LYS A 252 -28.59 13.49 22.70
#